data_AF-A0A483ADT8-F1
#
_entry.id   AF-A0A483ADT8-F1
#
_cell.length_a   1.000
_cell.length_b   1.000
_cell.length_c   1.000
_cell.angle_alpha   90.00
_cell.angle_beta   90.00
_cell.angle_gamma   90.00
#
_symmetry.space_group_name_H-M   'P 1'
#
loop_
_entity.id
_entity.type
_entity.pdbx_description
1 polymer ?
#
loop_
_entity_poly.entity_id
_entity_poly.type
_entity_poly.pdbx_seq_one_letter_code
_entity_poly.pdbx_strand_id
1 'polypeptide(L)'
;MYTEIVPNCSSTTLQSIIKGRTSIDSVIHSDGWRGYNGLVDFGYKKHFRVHHGKNEFARGNSHINGIESFWGYAKNRLVKFKGMDKNTFNLHLKECEFRFNNRKQNLYKILLVIFRKEPLKLS
;
A
#
# COMPACT_ATOMS: atom_id res chain seq x y z
N MET A 1 -3.62 -0.22 4.72
CA MET A 1 -2.87 -0.47 3.46
C MET A 1 -3.37 0.51 2.43
N TYR A 2 -2.47 1.06 1.62
CA TYR A 2 -2.80 1.88 0.46
C TYR A 2 -1.95 1.41 -0.71
N THR A 3 -2.54 1.30 -1.90
CA THR A 3 -1.84 0.95 -3.13
C THR A 3 -2.20 1.92 -4.25
N GLU A 4 -1.27 2.17 -5.15
CA GLU A 4 -1.49 3.04 -6.31
C GLU A 4 -0.55 2.62 -7.43
N ILE A 5 -1.05 2.62 -8.67
CA ILE A 5 -0.20 2.43 -9.85
C ILE A 5 0.44 3.78 -10.15
N VAL A 6 1.76 3.85 -10.02
CA VAL A 6 2.53 5.05 -10.33
C VAL A 6 3.00 5.03 -11.79
N PRO A 7 3.02 6.18 -12.48
CA PRO A 7 3.48 6.26 -13.87
C PRO A 7 4.99 6.00 -13.98
N ASN A 8 5.74 6.30 -12.92
CA ASN A 8 7.16 6.05 -12.84
C ASN A 8 7.63 5.93 -11.39
N CYS A 9 8.81 5.32 -11.25
CA CYS A 9 9.52 5.10 -10.00
C CYS A 9 10.45 6.28 -9.64
N SER A 10 10.17 7.50 -10.11
CA SER A 10 11.02 8.65 -9.80
C SER A 10 10.81 9.11 -8.36
N SER A 11 11.88 9.63 -7.77
CA SER A 11 11.88 10.24 -6.44
C SER A 11 10.77 11.30 -6.31
N THR A 12 10.63 12.17 -7.30
CA THR A 12 9.66 13.28 -7.29
C THR A 12 8.22 12.79 -7.27
N THR A 13 7.87 11.82 -8.12
CA THR A 13 6.53 11.22 -8.16
C THR A 13 6.18 10.59 -6.81
N LEU A 14 7.08 9.77 -6.26
CA LEU A 14 6.83 9.04 -5.02
C LEU A 14 6.75 9.97 -3.82
N GLN A 15 7.63 10.97 -3.72
CA GLN A 15 7.58 11.95 -2.66
C GLN A 15 6.30 12.78 -2.69
N SER A 16 5.81 13.12 -3.88
CA SER A 16 4.56 13.88 -4.04
C SER A 16 3.36 13.08 -3.53
N ILE A 17 3.31 11.79 -3.85
CA ILE A 17 2.26 10.87 -3.36
C ILE A 17 2.34 10.71 -1.84
N ILE A 18 3.54 10.50 -1.30
CA ILE A 18 3.74 10.35 0.16
C ILE A 18 3.30 11.61 0.90
N LYS A 19 3.68 12.81 0.43
CA LYS A 19 3.28 14.09 1.01
C LYS A 19 1.75 14.28 0.98
N GLY A 20 1.09 13.93 -0.10
CA GLY A 20 -0.36 14.05 -0.22
C GLY A 20 -1.15 13.09 0.68
N ARG A 21 -0.51 12.05 1.24
CA ARG A 21 -1.17 10.98 1.99
C ARG A 21 -0.71 10.83 3.44
N THR A 22 0.41 11.45 3.82
CA THR A 22 0.99 11.33 5.17
C THR A 22 1.20 12.70 5.79
N SER A 23 0.81 12.87 7.06
CA SER A 23 1.16 14.08 7.83
C SER A 23 2.67 14.13 8.04
N ILE A 24 3.24 15.33 8.08
CA ILE A 24 4.68 15.56 8.28
C ILE A 24 5.20 14.98 9.61
N ASP A 25 4.30 14.80 10.59
CA ASP A 25 4.60 14.19 11.90
C ASP A 25 4.60 12.66 11.89
N SER A 26 4.28 12.03 10.75
CA SER A 26 4.20 10.57 10.63
C SER A 26 5.59 9.93 10.67
N VAL A 27 5.71 8.81 11.38
CA VAL A 27 6.91 7.97 11.34
C VAL A 27 6.89 7.18 10.04
N ILE A 28 7.83 7.44 9.14
CA ILE A 28 7.93 6.71 7.86
C ILE A 28 9.00 5.63 8.00
N HIS A 29 8.58 4.38 7.75
CA HIS A 29 9.50 3.26 7.54
C HIS A 29 9.50 2.91 6.05
N SER A 30 10.64 3.06 5.38
CA SER A 30 10.81 2.69 3.97
C SER A 30 11.94 1.68 3.83
N ASP A 31 11.91 0.91 2.74
CA ASP A 31 13.05 0.09 2.34
C ASP A 31 14.25 0.98 1.91
N GLY A 32 15.41 0.36 1.72
CA GLY A 32 16.67 1.03 1.36
C GLY A 32 16.76 1.49 -0.10
N TRP A 33 15.66 1.60 -0.85
CA TRP A 33 15.72 2.01 -2.24
C TRP A 33 16.13 3.48 -2.41
N ARG A 34 17.03 3.76 -3.36
CA ARG A 34 17.64 5.09 -3.57
C ARG A 34 16.62 6.20 -3.82
N GLY A 35 15.43 5.89 -4.35
CA GLY A 35 14.34 6.85 -4.56
C GLY A 35 13.76 7.43 -3.26
N TYR A 36 13.94 6.73 -2.13
CA TYR A 36 13.49 7.18 -0.81
C TYR A 36 14.54 8.02 -0.05
N ASN A 37 15.76 8.18 -0.60
CA ASN A 37 16.84 8.89 0.08
C ASN A 37 16.49 10.35 0.40
N GLY A 38 15.70 11.02 -0.45
CA GLY A 38 15.25 12.40 -0.24
C GLY A 38 14.17 12.57 0.83
N LEU A 39 13.59 11.50 1.40
CA LEU A 39 12.60 11.63 2.48
C LEU A 39 13.18 12.24 3.77
N VAL A 40 14.50 12.14 3.95
CA VAL A 40 15.24 12.72 5.08
C VAL A 40 15.28 14.26 4.99
N ASP A 41 15.25 14.82 3.78
CA ASP A 41 15.36 16.27 3.54
C ASP A 41 14.01 17.02 3.72
N PHE A 42 12.90 16.30 3.89
CA PHE A 42 11.54 16.88 3.93
C PHE A 42 10.94 17.04 5.34
N GLY A 43 11.75 17.02 6.39
CA GLY A 43 11.29 17.34 7.75
C GLY A 43 10.60 16.20 8.50
N TYR A 44 10.58 14.99 7.94
CA TYR A 44 10.17 13.78 8.66
C TYR A 44 11.24 13.41 9.70
N LYS A 45 11.13 13.97 10.91
CA LYS A 45 12.13 13.82 12.00
C LYS A 45 12.37 12.38 12.48
N LYS A 46 11.56 11.40 12.04
CA LYS A 46 11.63 9.98 12.41
C LYS A 46 11.53 9.07 11.18
N HIS A 47 12.52 9.16 10.28
CA HIS A 47 12.69 8.21 9.18
C HIS A 47 13.61 7.08 9.62
N PHE A 48 13.10 5.85 9.67
CA PHE A 48 13.90 4.66 9.99
C PHE A 48 14.09 3.83 8.72
N ARG A 49 15.34 3.77 8.23
CA ARG A 49 15.74 2.88 7.13
C ARG A 49 15.93 1.47 7.67
N VAL A 50 15.31 0.48 7.02
CA VAL A 50 15.57 -0.93 7.33
C VAL A 50 16.54 -1.50 6.31
N HIS A 51 17.71 -1.91 6.80
CA HIS A 51 18.76 -2.51 5.98
C HIS A 51 18.56 -4.03 5.92
N HIS A 52 18.02 -4.52 4.81
CA HIS A 52 17.76 -5.95 4.57
C HIS A 52 19.01 -6.85 4.51
N GLY A 53 20.23 -6.30 4.61
CA GLY A 53 21.49 -7.06 4.56
C GLY A 53 22.03 -7.54 5.91
N LYS A 54 21.39 -7.21 7.05
CA LYS A 54 21.93 -7.49 8.41
C LYS A 54 20.97 -8.22 9.36
N ASN A 55 19.96 -8.95 8.86
CA ASN A 55 18.97 -9.66 9.69
C ASN A 55 18.19 -8.77 10.70
N GLU A 56 18.20 -7.44 10.54
CA GLU A 56 17.36 -6.54 11.36
C GLU A 56 15.94 -6.49 10.78
N PHE A 57 15.16 -7.55 10.99
CA PHE A 57 13.75 -7.62 10.61
C PHE A 57 12.82 -6.90 11.60
N ALA A 58 13.33 -6.37 12.72
CA ALA A 58 12.50 -5.65 13.68
C ALA A 58 13.28 -4.73 14.61
N ARG A 59 12.93 -3.44 14.61
CA ARG A 59 12.89 -2.61 15.82
C ARG A 59 11.45 -2.11 15.98
N GLY A 60 10.63 -2.85 16.73
CA GLY A 60 9.24 -2.50 17.03
C GLY A 60 8.22 -2.86 15.93
N ASN A 61 6.94 -2.48 16.15
CA ASN A 61 5.79 -2.66 15.24
C ASN A 61 6.06 -2.02 13.86
N SER A 62 6.87 -2.68 13.04
CA SER A 62 7.34 -2.16 11.76
C SER A 62 6.24 -2.21 10.70
N HIS A 63 5.96 -1.05 10.10
CA HIS A 63 5.09 -0.92 8.93
C HIS A 63 5.49 -1.84 7.75
N ILE A 64 6.77 -2.23 7.68
CA ILE A 64 7.33 -3.11 6.65
C ILE A 64 6.70 -4.51 6.70
N ASN A 65 6.53 -5.09 7.91
CA ASN A 65 5.90 -6.40 8.07
C ASN A 65 4.44 -6.39 7.56
N GLY A 66 3.76 -5.25 7.68
CA GLY A 66 2.42 -5.04 7.12
C GLY A 66 2.41 -5.01 5.58
N ILE A 67 3.41 -4.34 4.98
CA ILE A 67 3.58 -4.26 3.51
C ILE A 67 3.91 -5.63 2.92
N GLU A 68 4.85 -6.36 3.54
CA GLU A 68 5.22 -7.71 3.10
C GLU A 68 4.04 -8.68 3.21
N SER A 69 3.32 -8.65 4.33
CA SER A 69 2.10 -9.44 4.54
C SER A 69 1.05 -9.16 3.46
N PHE A 70 0.86 -7.90 3.09
CA PHE A 70 -0.07 -7.52 2.04
C PHE A 70 0.35 -8.06 0.67
N TRP A 71 1.63 -7.94 0.29
CA TRP A 71 2.08 -8.45 -1.00
C TRP A 71 2.03 -9.96 -1.09
N GLY A 72 2.29 -10.69 0.01
CA GLY A 72 2.06 -12.13 0.09
C GLY A 72 0.59 -12.49 -0.15
N TYR A 73 -0.32 -11.80 0.53
CA TYR A 73 -1.77 -11.95 0.33
C TYR A 73 -2.21 -11.67 -1.11
N ALA A 74 -1.79 -10.52 -1.66
CA ALA A 74 -2.17 -10.08 -3.00
C ALA A 74 -1.67 -11.06 -4.06
N LYS A 75 -0.39 -11.47 -4.01
CA LYS A 75 0.17 -12.46 -4.95
C LYS A 75 -0.62 -13.77 -4.93
N ASN A 76 -0.88 -14.32 -3.74
CA ASN A 76 -1.63 -15.58 -3.59
C ASN A 76 -3.05 -15.49 -4.15
N ARG A 77 -3.70 -14.33 -4.05
CA ARG A 77 -5.01 -14.09 -4.66
C ARG A 77 -4.91 -13.96 -6.18
N LEU A 78 -3.98 -13.14 -6.66
CA LEU A 78 -3.87 -12.78 -8.08
C LEU A 78 -3.41 -13.95 -8.95
N VAL A 79 -2.56 -14.85 -8.44
CA VAL A 79 -2.10 -16.06 -9.16
C VAL A 79 -3.26 -16.98 -9.56
N LYS A 80 -4.36 -16.99 -8.79
CA LYS A 80 -5.53 -17.84 -9.08
C LYS A 80 -6.24 -17.48 -10.37
N PHE A 81 -6.06 -16.26 -10.89
CA PHE A 81 -6.66 -15.84 -12.16
C PHE A 81 -5.90 -16.36 -13.39
N LYS A 82 -4.71 -16.96 -13.21
CA LYS A 82 -3.86 -17.51 -14.30
C LYS A 82 -3.52 -16.50 -15.41
N GLY A 83 -3.49 -15.23 -15.08
CA GLY A 83 -3.38 -14.13 -16.04
C GLY A 83 -4.43 -13.07 -15.73
N MET A 84 -4.16 -11.84 -16.13
CA MET A 84 -5.03 -10.71 -15.86
C MET A 84 -4.82 -9.65 -16.94
N ASP A 85 -5.92 -9.03 -17.38
CA ASP A 85 -5.84 -7.91 -18.30
C ASP A 85 -5.15 -6.73 -17.62
N LYS A 86 -4.22 -6.08 -18.33
CA LYS A 86 -3.48 -4.92 -17.81
C LYS A 86 -4.41 -3.75 -17.46
N ASN A 87 -5.50 -3.59 -18.21
CA ASN A 87 -6.48 -2.53 -18.02
C ASN A 87 -7.31 -2.73 -16.75
N THR A 88 -7.52 -3.97 -16.31
CA THR A 88 -8.30 -4.28 -15.10
C THR A 88 -7.43 -4.50 -13.87
N PHE A 89 -6.10 -4.62 -14.03
CA PHE A 89 -5.18 -4.88 -12.92
C PHE A 89 -5.34 -3.90 -11.75
N ASN A 90 -5.58 -2.61 -12.03
CA ASN A 90 -5.82 -1.61 -10.99
C ASN A 90 -7.04 -1.96 -10.12
N LEU A 91 -8.12 -2.46 -10.73
CA LEU A 91 -9.33 -2.88 -10.02
C LEU A 91 -9.04 -4.06 -9.09
N HIS A 92 -8.29 -5.04 -9.57
CA HIS A 92 -7.89 -6.21 -8.76
C HIS A 92 -6.95 -5.82 -7.61
N LEU A 93 -6.03 -4.87 -7.85
CA LEU A 93 -5.15 -4.35 -6.81
C LEU A 93 -5.95 -3.60 -5.73
N LYS A 94 -6.93 -2.78 -6.13
CA LYS A 94 -7.82 -2.08 -5.20
C LYS A 94 -8.76 -3.01 -4.45
N GLU A 95 -9.23 -4.08 -5.09
CA GLU A 95 -9.98 -5.14 -4.40
C GLU A 95 -9.12 -5.81 -3.32
N CYS A 96 -7.86 -6.13 -3.63
CA CYS A 96 -6.92 -6.69 -2.65
C CYS A 96 -6.69 -5.73 -1.48
N GLU A 97 -6.48 -4.44 -1.76
CA GLU A 97 -6.34 -3.38 -0.73
C GLU A 97 -7.57 -3.35 0.19
N PHE A 98 -8.77 -3.30 -0.39
CA PHE A 98 -10.04 -3.26 0.34
C PHE A 98 -10.22 -4.50 1.22
N ARG A 99 -10.03 -5.70 0.67
CA ARG A 99 -10.17 -6.96 1.42
C ARG A 99 -9.14 -7.05 2.54
N PHE A 100 -7.90 -6.66 2.28
CA PHE A 100 -6.85 -6.71 3.30
C PHE A 100 -7.14 -5.73 4.45
N ASN A 101 -7.56 -4.51 4.14
CA ASN A 101 -7.93 -3.51 5.15
C ASN A 101 -9.13 -3.96 6.00
N ASN A 102 -10.08 -4.69 5.39
CA ASN A 102 -11.29 -5.16 6.06
C ASN A 102 -11.24 -6.65 6.46
N ARG A 103 -10.05 -7.26 6.50
CA ARG A 103 -9.88 -8.72 6.72
C ARG A 103 -10.44 -9.28 8.03
N LYS A 104 -10.62 -8.42 9.04
CA LYS A 104 -11.21 -8.78 10.35
C LYS A 104 -12.71 -8.46 10.44
N GLN A 105 -13.30 -7.95 9.37
CA GLN A 105 -14.68 -7.51 9.33
C GLN A 105 -15.52 -8.42 8.41
N ASN A 106 -16.83 -8.35 8.56
CA ASN A 106 -17.75 -9.03 7.65
C ASN A 106 -17.88 -8.23 6.35
N LEU A 107 -17.17 -8.66 5.30
CA LEU A 107 -17.16 -8.00 4.00
C LEU A 107 -18.55 -7.88 3.39
N TYR A 108 -19.40 -8.89 3.55
CA TYR A 108 -20.76 -8.85 3.03
C TYR A 108 -21.57 -7.70 3.65
N LYS A 109 -21.50 -7.52 4.97
CA LYS A 109 -22.17 -6.41 5.65
C LYS A 109 -21.62 -5.05 5.21
N ILE A 110 -20.30 -4.92 5.03
CA ILE A 110 -19.70 -3.68 4.54
C ILE A 110 -20.19 -3.35 3.13
N LEU A 111 -20.15 -4.32 2.22
CA LEU A 111 -20.59 -4.13 0.84
C LEU A 111 -22.07 -3.75 0.76
N LEU A 112 -22.94 -4.37 1.56
CA LEU A 112 -24.35 -3.96 1.64
C LEU A 112 -24.52 -2.50 2.06
N VAL A 113 -23.72 -2.02 3.03
CA VAL A 113 -23.75 -0.61 3.45
C VAL A 113 -23.27 0.30 2.33
N ILE A 114 -22.19 -0.06 1.63
CA ILE A 114 -21.66 0.70 0.50
C ILE A 114 -22.70 0.79 -0.62
N PHE A 115 -23.25 -0.34 -1.07
CA PHE A 115 -24.24 -0.35 -2.16
C PHE A 115 -25.54 0.38 -1.83
N ARG A 116 -25.91 0.49 -0.55
CA ARG A 116 -27.06 1.32 -0.13
C ARG A 116 -26.77 2.82 -0.19
N LYS A 117 -25.54 3.23 0.11
CA LYS A 117 -25.12 4.64 0.10
C LYS A 117 -24.75 5.13 -1.30
N GLU A 118 -24.08 4.27 -2.05
CA GLU A 118 -23.59 4.51 -3.40
C GLU A 118 -24.09 3.37 -4.30
N PRO A 119 -25.36 3.43 -4.72
CA PRO A 119 -25.90 2.44 -5.63
C PRO A 119 -25.12 2.47 -6.95
N LEU A 120 -24.89 1.28 -7.51
CA LEU A 120 -24.22 1.14 -8.80
C LEU A 120 -25.04 1.87 -9.86
N LYS A 121 -24.47 2.94 -10.41
CA LYS A 121 -25.02 3.58 -11.60
C LYS A 121 -24.69 2.67 -12.77
N LEU A 122 -25.66 1.88 -13.20
CA LEU A 122 -25.59 1.19 -14.49
C LEU A 122 -25.63 2.28 -15.57
N SER A 123 -24.50 2.50 -16.23
CA SER A 123 -24.40 3.31 -17.46
C SER A 123 -25.06 2.59 -18.62
#